data_AF-M4RSP9-F1
#
_entry.id   AF-M4RSP9-F1
#
_cell.length_a   1.000
_cell.length_b   1.000
_cell.length_c   1.000
_cell.angle_alpha   90.00
_cell.angle_beta   90.00
_cell.angle_gamma   90.00
#
_symmetry.space_group_name_H-M   'P 1'
#
loop_
_entity.id
_entity.type
_entity.pdbx_description
1 polymer ?
#
loop_
_entity_poly.entity_id
_entity_poly.type
_entity_poly.pdbx_seq_one_letter_code
_entity_poly.pdbx_strand_id
1 'polypeptide(L)'
;MSVNNENLVWIDMEMTGLEPETDVVLEIATIVTDKNLNILAEGPVLAIYQPDEVLNGMDQWCTDTHGKSGLTKRCRDSDVNEQQAVEQTILFLEDFVPKGISPLCGNTIGQDRRFLVKYMSELEQYFHYRNIDVSTIKSGSSWKPEW
;
A
#
# COMPACT_ATOMS: atom_id res chain seq x y z
N MET A 1 -7.06 21.35 -2.18
CA MET A 1 -7.01 21.63 -0.72
C MET A 1 -5.61 22.15 -0.40
N SER A 2 -5.31 22.66 0.80
CA SER A 2 -3.95 23.13 1.10
C SER A 2 -3.08 21.97 1.58
N VAL A 3 -1.99 21.72 0.87
CA VAL A 3 -0.89 20.85 1.28
C VAL A 3 -0.50 21.12 2.74
N ASN A 4 -0.38 20.07 3.55
CA ASN A 4 -0.04 20.18 4.97
C ASN A 4 0.99 19.11 5.40
N ASN A 5 2.01 19.56 6.13
CA ASN A 5 3.11 18.72 6.62
C ASN A 5 2.70 17.75 7.73
N GLU A 6 1.55 17.96 8.37
CA GLU A 6 1.02 17.08 9.41
C GLU A 6 0.06 16.01 8.87
N ASN A 7 -0.23 16.01 7.57
CA ASN A 7 -1.07 14.99 6.96
C ASN A 7 -0.34 13.64 6.93
N LEU A 8 -1.13 12.57 7.04
CA LEU A 8 -0.65 11.19 7.05
C LEU A 8 -1.14 10.45 5.82
N VAL A 9 -0.24 9.71 5.18
CA VAL A 9 -0.55 8.84 4.05
C VAL A 9 -0.60 7.39 4.51
N TRP A 10 -1.77 6.80 4.30
CA TRP A 10 -2.08 5.41 4.58
C TRP A 10 -2.05 4.62 3.29
N ILE A 11 -1.34 3.50 3.29
CA ILE A 11 -1.26 2.58 2.15
C ILE A 11 -1.62 1.18 2.61
N ASP A 12 -2.26 0.44 1.72
CA ASP A 12 -2.47 -1.00 1.80
C ASP A 12 -2.12 -1.60 0.43
N MET A 13 -1.30 -2.64 0.43
CA MET A 13 -0.89 -3.35 -0.78
C MET A 13 -1.25 -4.82 -0.70
N GLU A 14 -1.68 -5.37 -1.83
CA GLU A 14 -1.87 -6.81 -2.00
C GLU A 14 -0.78 -7.35 -2.91
N MET A 15 -0.26 -8.54 -2.60
CA MET A 15 0.85 -9.17 -3.29
C MET A 15 0.53 -10.63 -3.62
N THR A 16 1.34 -11.23 -4.50
CA THR A 16 1.26 -12.68 -4.80
C THR A 16 1.78 -13.57 -3.67
N GLY A 17 2.43 -12.98 -2.67
CA GLY A 17 3.04 -13.65 -1.51
C GLY A 17 3.78 -12.66 -0.62
N LEU A 18 4.72 -13.14 0.20
CA LEU A 18 5.38 -12.37 1.25
C LEU A 18 6.84 -12.00 0.94
N GLU A 19 7.44 -12.53 -0.12
CA GLU A 19 8.85 -12.35 -0.41
C GLU A 19 9.06 -11.50 -1.66
N PRO A 20 9.51 -10.23 -1.53
CA PRO A 20 9.74 -9.37 -2.69
C PRO A 20 10.76 -9.93 -3.69
N GLU A 21 11.56 -10.93 -3.33
CA GLU A 21 12.47 -11.58 -4.28
C GLU A 21 11.78 -12.44 -5.33
N THR A 22 10.58 -12.92 -5.03
CA THR A 22 9.83 -13.86 -5.88
C THR A 22 8.40 -13.41 -6.15
N ASP A 23 7.82 -12.62 -5.25
CA ASP A 23 6.45 -12.15 -5.30
C ASP A 23 6.37 -10.72 -5.83
N VAL A 24 5.21 -10.38 -6.40
CA VAL A 24 4.97 -9.07 -7.03
C VAL A 24 3.71 -8.41 -6.48
N VAL A 25 3.58 -7.11 -6.74
CA VAL A 25 2.42 -6.31 -6.33
C VAL A 25 1.22 -6.59 -7.25
N LEU A 26 0.05 -6.76 -6.64
CA LEU A 26 -1.25 -6.96 -7.28
C LEU A 26 -2.17 -5.76 -7.15
N GLU A 27 -2.13 -5.06 -6.02
CA GLU A 27 -2.94 -3.86 -5.80
C GLU A 27 -2.24 -2.87 -4.88
N ILE A 28 -2.57 -1.59 -5.06
CA ILE A 28 -2.27 -0.52 -4.13
C ILE A 28 -3.49 0.37 -3.94
N ALA A 29 -3.80 0.68 -2.67
CA ALA A 29 -4.81 1.65 -2.28
C ALA A 29 -4.20 2.69 -1.35
N THR A 30 -4.66 3.93 -1.44
CA THR A 30 -4.14 5.04 -0.64
C THR A 30 -5.23 5.90 -0.02
N ILE A 31 -5.01 6.38 1.21
CA ILE A 31 -5.88 7.33 1.90
C ILE A 31 -5.01 8.41 2.53
N VAL A 32 -5.48 9.66 2.51
CA VAL A 32 -4.85 10.76 3.24
C VAL A 32 -5.74 11.17 4.40
N THR A 33 -5.16 11.26 5.60
CA THR A 33 -5.81 11.79 6.79
C THR A 33 -5.11 13.05 7.30
N ASP A 34 -5.81 13.85 8.09
CA ASP A 34 -5.15 14.80 8.97
C ASP A 34 -4.47 14.08 10.16
N LYS A 35 -3.76 14.83 11.00
CA LYS A 35 -3.11 14.29 12.20
C LYS A 35 -4.06 13.70 13.25
N ASN A 36 -5.35 14.01 13.17
CA ASN A 36 -6.38 13.50 14.07
C ASN A 36 -7.13 12.30 13.46
N LEU A 37 -6.61 11.75 12.35
CA LEU A 37 -7.18 10.60 11.64
C LEU A 37 -8.51 10.88 10.94
N ASN A 38 -8.86 12.15 10.71
CA ASN A 38 -9.99 12.48 9.84
C ASN A 38 -9.57 12.27 8.39
N ILE A 39 -10.37 11.50 7.63
CA ILE A 39 -10.13 11.27 6.20
C ILE A 39 -10.29 12.59 5.45
N LEU A 40 -9.24 12.98 4.72
CA LEU A 40 -9.22 14.15 3.84
C LEU A 40 -9.53 13.76 2.41
N ALA A 41 -9.02 12.61 1.97
CA ALA A 41 -9.28 12.07 0.65
C ALA A 41 -8.98 10.57 0.57
N GLU A 42 -9.71 9.90 -0.30
CA GLU A 42 -9.45 8.53 -0.74
C GLU A 42 -8.80 8.60 -2.11
N GLY A 43 -7.64 7.96 -2.25
CA GLY A 43 -6.92 7.86 -3.51
C GLY A 43 -7.50 6.76 -4.40
N PRO A 44 -6.88 6.55 -5.57
CA PRO A 44 -7.30 5.48 -6.46
C PRO A 44 -7.00 4.11 -5.82
N VAL A 45 -7.85 3.14 -6.14
CA VAL A 45 -7.66 1.72 -5.83
C VAL A 45 -7.23 1.04 -7.13
N LEU A 46 -5.95 0.71 -7.22
CA LEU A 46 -5.31 0.32 -8.48
C LEU A 46 -4.93 -1.16 -8.45
N ALA A 47 -5.67 -1.99 -9.18
CA ALA A 47 -5.23 -3.34 -9.50
C ALA A 47 -4.17 -3.28 -10.59
N ILE A 48 -3.03 -3.92 -10.37
CA ILE A 48 -1.88 -3.93 -11.27
C ILE A 48 -1.96 -5.16 -12.16
N TYR A 49 -1.76 -4.96 -13.45
CA TYR A 49 -1.71 -6.04 -14.42
C TYR A 49 -0.61 -7.03 -14.08
N GLN A 50 -0.96 -8.31 -14.08
CA GLN A 50 0.00 -9.41 -14.00
C GLN A 50 -0.37 -10.50 -15.00
N PRO A 51 0.63 -11.14 -15.65
CA PRO A 51 0.37 -12.24 -16.57
C PRO A 51 -0.18 -13.46 -15.82
N ASP A 52 -0.93 -14.31 -16.53
CA ASP A 52 -1.52 -15.52 -15.94
C ASP A 52 -0.48 -16.46 -15.32
N GLU A 53 0.75 -16.50 -15.83
CA GLU A 53 1.84 -17.29 -15.23
C GLU A 53 2.13 -16.87 -13.78
N VAL A 54 2.15 -15.56 -13.51
CA VAL A 54 2.36 -15.01 -12.17
C VAL A 54 1.15 -15.29 -11.29
N LEU A 55 -0.07 -15.02 -11.79
CA LEU A 55 -1.31 -15.22 -11.03
C LEU A 55 -1.55 -16.70 -10.69
N ASN A 56 -1.22 -17.61 -11.60
CA ASN A 56 -1.33 -19.05 -11.37
C ASN A 56 -0.17 -19.63 -10.55
N GLY A 57 0.91 -18.87 -10.37
CA GLY A 57 2.08 -19.24 -9.56
C GLY A 57 1.94 -18.92 -8.07
N MET A 58 0.86 -18.24 -7.67
CA MET A 58 0.56 -17.93 -6.27
C MET A 58 0.37 -19.20 -5.44
N ASP A 59 0.66 -19.11 -4.14
CA ASP A 59 0.33 -20.20 -3.22
C ASP A 59 -1.20 -20.39 -3.07
N GLN A 60 -1.59 -21.47 -2.39
CA GLN A 60 -3.01 -21.81 -2.22
C GLN A 60 -3.77 -20.72 -1.44
N TRP A 61 -3.13 -20.10 -0.45
CA TRP A 61 -3.78 -19.10 0.40
C TRP A 61 -4.06 -17.82 -0.39
N CYS A 62 -3.09 -17.34 -1.18
CA CYS A 62 -3.22 -16.19 -2.06
C CYS A 62 -4.23 -16.46 -3.17
N THR A 63 -4.17 -17.65 -3.79
CA THR A 63 -5.13 -18.06 -4.83
C THR A 63 -6.56 -18.02 -4.31
N ASP A 64 -6.82 -18.58 -3.13
CA ASP A 64 -8.16 -18.60 -2.55
C ASP A 64 -8.62 -17.21 -2.09
N THR A 65 -7.73 -16.43 -1.47
CA THR A 65 -8.04 -15.10 -0.93
C THR A 65 -8.31 -14.10 -2.04
N HIS A 66 -7.41 -14.00 -3.00
CA HIS A 66 -7.51 -13.07 -4.14
C HIS A 66 -8.57 -13.50 -5.15
N GLY A 67 -8.82 -14.80 -5.26
CA GLY A 67 -9.93 -15.33 -6.04
C GLY A 67 -11.29 -14.92 -5.44
N LYS A 68 -11.45 -15.02 -4.11
CA LYS A 68 -12.69 -14.64 -3.41
C LYS A 68 -12.93 -13.14 -3.40
N SER A 69 -11.88 -12.32 -3.23
CA SER A 69 -12.00 -10.86 -3.29
C SER A 69 -12.26 -10.34 -4.71
N GLY A 70 -11.99 -11.18 -5.73
CA GLY A 70 -12.04 -10.79 -7.14
C GLY A 70 -10.80 -10.05 -7.61
N LEU A 71 -9.77 -9.88 -6.77
CA LEU A 71 -8.52 -9.22 -7.11
C LEU A 71 -7.83 -9.92 -8.29
N THR A 72 -7.74 -11.25 -8.29
CA THR A 72 -7.11 -12.00 -9.40
C THR A 72 -7.73 -11.67 -10.75
N LYS A 73 -9.07 -11.50 -10.79
CA LYS A 73 -9.77 -11.10 -12.01
C LYS A 73 -9.47 -9.64 -12.37
N ARG A 74 -9.47 -8.73 -11.40
CA ARG A 74 -9.11 -7.33 -11.65
C ARG A 74 -7.70 -7.16 -12.17
N CYS A 75 -6.71 -7.88 -11.64
CA CYS A 75 -5.33 -7.87 -12.15
C CYS A 75 -5.27 -8.37 -13.60
N ARG A 76 -5.97 -9.48 -13.91
CA ARG A 76 -6.01 -10.01 -15.28
C ARG A 76 -6.63 -9.03 -16.28
N ASP A 77 -7.68 -8.33 -15.85
CA ASP A 77 -8.43 -7.37 -16.67
C ASP A 77 -7.84 -5.94 -16.63
N SER A 78 -6.76 -5.72 -15.86
CA SER A 78 -6.19 -4.38 -15.67
C SER A 78 -5.31 -3.95 -16.83
N ASP A 79 -5.39 -2.67 -17.19
CA ASP A 79 -4.49 -2.00 -18.12
C ASP A 79 -3.42 -1.15 -17.39
N VAL A 80 -3.39 -1.21 -16.05
CA VAL A 80 -2.47 -0.43 -15.22
C VAL A 80 -1.24 -1.26 -14.90
N ASN A 81 -0.08 -0.83 -15.36
CA ASN A 81 1.20 -1.37 -14.92
C ASN A 81 1.72 -0.69 -13.65
N GLU A 82 2.79 -1.24 -13.09
CA GLU A 82 3.42 -0.76 -11.85
C GLU A 82 3.81 0.73 -11.90
N GLN A 83 4.47 1.18 -12.98
CA GLN A 83 4.88 2.57 -13.13
C GLN A 83 3.67 3.52 -13.22
N GLN A 84 2.62 3.13 -13.93
CA GLN A 84 1.39 3.91 -13.99
C GLN A 84 0.69 3.99 -12.63
N ALA A 85 0.78 2.95 -11.80
CA ALA A 85 0.26 2.98 -10.44
C ALA A 85 1.05 3.94 -9.55
N VAL A 86 2.38 3.95 -9.68
CA VAL A 86 3.27 4.92 -9.02
C VAL A 86 2.90 6.36 -9.39
N GLU A 87 2.82 6.65 -10.70
CA GLU A 87 2.51 8.00 -11.20
C GLU A 87 1.15 8.50 -10.73
N GLN A 88 0.12 7.66 -10.82
CA GLN A 88 -1.23 8.01 -10.37
C GLN A 88 -1.28 8.24 -8.86
N THR A 89 -0.55 7.43 -8.08
CA THR A 89 -0.50 7.59 -6.63
C THR A 89 0.23 8.88 -6.24
N ILE A 90 1.40 9.16 -6.82
CA ILE A 90 2.15 10.39 -6.54
C ILE A 90 1.32 11.61 -6.91
N LEU A 91 0.71 11.62 -8.10
CA LEU A 91 -0.12 12.73 -8.56
C LEU A 91 -1.28 13.01 -7.59
N PHE A 92 -1.90 11.96 -7.05
CA PHE A 92 -2.91 12.11 -6.00
C PHE A 92 -2.34 12.73 -4.72
N LEU A 93 -1.17 12.30 -4.26
CA LEU A 93 -0.57 12.74 -3.00
C LEU A 93 -0.09 14.20 -3.02
N GLU A 94 0.35 14.70 -4.18
CA GLU A 94 0.87 16.08 -4.34
C GLU A 94 -0.12 17.17 -3.93
N ASP A 95 -1.42 16.88 -4.00
CA ASP A 95 -2.48 17.82 -3.59
C ASP A 95 -2.65 17.93 -2.06
N PHE A 96 -2.03 17.03 -1.29
CA PHE A 96 -2.31 16.91 0.16
C PHE A 96 -1.08 16.98 1.05
N VAL A 97 0.08 16.47 0.62
CA VAL A 97 1.28 16.39 1.47
C VAL A 97 2.55 16.60 0.64
N PRO A 98 3.57 17.32 1.13
CA PRO A 98 4.81 17.44 0.37
C PRO A 98 5.61 16.13 0.39
N LYS A 99 6.40 15.93 -0.67
CA LYS A 99 7.39 14.85 -0.77
C LYS A 99 8.31 14.82 0.45
N GLY A 100 8.55 13.61 0.99
CA GLY A 100 9.51 13.33 2.06
C GLY A 100 9.02 13.68 3.47
N ILE A 101 7.76 14.08 3.64
CA ILE A 101 7.23 14.56 4.93
C ILE A 101 6.42 13.49 5.67
N SER A 102 5.39 12.92 5.06
CA SER A 102 4.56 11.92 5.73
C SER A 102 5.34 10.63 5.99
N PRO A 103 5.31 10.05 7.21
CA PRO A 103 5.68 8.65 7.38
C PRO A 103 4.72 7.75 6.59
N LEU A 104 5.13 6.53 6.29
CA LEU A 104 4.25 5.53 5.70
C LEU A 104 3.38 4.92 6.80
N CYS A 105 2.06 5.01 6.64
CA CYS A 105 1.09 4.57 7.65
C CYS A 105 0.35 3.31 7.20
N GLY A 106 0.10 2.38 8.13
CA GLY A 106 -0.68 1.19 7.86
C GLY A 106 -0.47 0.11 8.91
N ASN A 107 -0.96 -1.10 8.63
CA ASN A 107 -0.89 -2.23 9.54
C ASN A 107 0.15 -3.24 9.07
N THR A 108 1.19 -3.50 9.87
CA THR A 108 2.36 -4.30 9.44
C THR A 108 3.02 -3.66 8.21
N ILE A 109 2.98 -2.33 8.14
CA ILE A 109 3.34 -1.51 6.97
C ILE A 109 4.81 -1.66 6.54
N GLY A 110 5.65 -2.23 7.41
CA GLY A 110 7.00 -2.64 7.04
C GLY A 110 7.02 -3.66 5.89
N GLN A 111 5.99 -4.50 5.77
CA GLN A 111 5.88 -5.49 4.70
C GLN A 111 5.61 -4.81 3.35
N ASP A 112 4.61 -3.94 3.27
CA ASP A 112 4.31 -3.13 2.09
C ASP A 112 5.54 -2.30 1.68
N ARG A 113 6.23 -1.72 2.66
CA ARG A 113 7.44 -0.93 2.41
C ARG A 113 8.54 -1.75 1.72
N ARG A 114 8.70 -3.04 2.04
CA ARG A 114 9.67 -3.91 1.34
C ARG A 114 9.35 -4.03 -0.14
N PHE A 115 8.08 -4.14 -0.49
CA PHE A 115 7.63 -4.14 -1.89
C PHE A 115 7.79 -2.77 -2.54
N LEU A 116 7.43 -1.68 -1.85
CA LEU A 116 7.63 -0.32 -2.36
C LEU A 116 9.10 -0.04 -2.69
N VAL A 117 10.04 -0.41 -1.82
CA VAL A 117 11.49 -0.22 -2.07
C VAL A 117 11.93 -0.90 -3.36
N LYS A 118 11.40 -2.09 -3.65
CA LYS A 118 11.83 -2.90 -4.81
C LYS A 118 11.12 -2.53 -6.10
N TYR A 119 9.81 -2.39 -6.04
CA TYR A 119 8.91 -2.28 -7.19
C TYR A 119 8.48 -0.83 -7.46
N MET A 120 8.37 -0.02 -6.42
CA MET A 120 7.79 1.33 -6.52
C MET A 120 8.70 2.38 -5.87
N SER A 121 10.00 2.31 -6.18
CA SER A 121 11.03 3.10 -5.46
C SER A 121 10.81 4.61 -5.51
N GLU A 122 10.24 5.13 -6.60
CA GLU A 122 9.89 6.56 -6.72
C GLU A 122 8.78 6.95 -5.74
N LEU A 123 7.77 6.10 -5.58
CA LEU A 123 6.70 6.27 -4.59
C LEU A 123 7.24 6.08 -3.16
N GLU A 124 8.15 5.14 -2.94
CA GLU A 124 8.80 4.97 -1.63
C GLU A 124 9.53 6.25 -1.20
N GLN A 125 10.30 6.84 -2.11
CA GLN A 125 11.00 8.12 -1.90
C GLN A 125 10.05 9.30 -1.70
N TYR A 126 8.76 9.12 -1.97
CA TYR A 126 7.76 10.12 -1.66
C TYR A 126 7.50 10.22 -0.15
N PHE A 127 7.71 9.13 0.58
CA PHE A 127 7.50 9.08 2.03
C PHE A 127 8.76 9.43 2.82
N HIS A 128 8.56 9.84 4.07
CA HIS A 128 9.61 9.89 5.06
C HIS A 128 10.04 8.45 5.44
N TYR A 129 11.29 8.25 5.84
CA TYR A 129 11.86 6.94 6.20
C TYR A 129 11.19 6.23 7.38
N ARG A 130 10.28 6.91 8.10
CA ARG A 130 9.60 6.36 9.29
C ARG A 130 8.30 5.66 8.89
N ASN A 131 7.92 4.69 9.72
CA ASN A 131 6.63 4.04 9.67
C ASN A 131 5.77 4.49 10.86
N ILE A 132 4.48 4.69 10.62
CA ILE A 132 3.45 4.59 11.66
C ILE A 132 2.77 3.24 11.46
N ASP A 133 3.22 2.26 12.24
CA ASP A 133 2.72 0.89 12.12
C ASP A 133 1.73 0.59 13.25
N VAL A 134 0.44 0.49 12.91
CA VAL A 134 -0.60 0.25 13.91
C VAL A 134 -0.50 -1.15 14.54
N SER A 135 0.19 -2.10 13.91
CA SER A 135 0.47 -3.43 14.49
C SER A 135 1.37 -3.32 15.73
N THR A 136 2.22 -2.28 15.81
CA THR A 136 3.06 -2.00 16.97
C THR A 136 2.19 -1.66 18.18
N ILE A 137 1.14 -0.87 17.98
CA ILE A 137 0.17 -0.51 19.04
C ILE A 137 -0.65 -1.75 19.42
N LYS A 138 -1.14 -2.51 18.44
CA LYS A 138 -1.90 -3.76 18.67
C LYS A 138 -1.12 -4.78 19.50
N SER A 139 0.19 -4.87 19.31
CA SER A 139 1.08 -5.77 20.07
C SER A 139 1.33 -5.32 21.51
N GLY A 140 0.95 -4.08 21.85
CA GLY A 140 1.01 -3.51 23.20
C GLY A 140 0.09 -4.18 24.22
N SER A 141 -0.75 -5.14 23.80
CA SER A 141 -1.52 -6.01 24.71
C SER A 141 -0.65 -6.75 25.73
N SER A 142 0.63 -6.98 25.42
CA SER A 142 1.60 -7.52 26.38
C SER A 142 1.87 -6.58 27.56
N TRP A 143 1.66 -5.27 27.38
CA TRP A 143 1.81 -4.26 28.44
C TRP A 143 0.47 -3.92 29.08
N LYS A 144 -0.62 -3.96 28.32
CA LYS A 144 -1.97 -3.76 28.82
C LYS A 144 -2.98 -4.68 28.11
N PRO A 145 -3.20 -5.90 28.62
CA PRO A 145 -4.01 -6.91 27.94
C PRO A 145 -5.52 -6.61 27.97
N GLU A 146 -5.95 -5.66 28.81
CA GLU A 146 -7.34 -5.21 28.93
C GLU A 146 -7.67 -3.97 28.08
N TRP A 147 -6.72 -3.49 27.28
CA TRP A 147 -6.95 -2.41 26.31
C TRP A 147 -7.73 -2.88 25.08
#